data_AF-A0A944NV24-F1
#
_entry.id   AF-A0A944NV24-F1
#
_cell.length_a   1.000
_cell.length_b   1.000
_cell.length_c   1.000
_cell.angle_alpha   90.00
_cell.angle_beta   90.00
_cell.angle_gamma   90.00
#
_symmetry.space_group_name_H-M   'P 1'
#
loop_
_entity.id
_entity.type
_entity.pdbx_description
1 polymer ?
#
loop_
_entity_poly.entity_id
_entity_poly.type
_entity_poly.pdbx_seq_one_letter_code
_entity_poly.pdbx_strand_id
1 'polypeptide(L)'
;FPDPTVLAPPLYTAEDVDVGYDGTAVLNKVSFRLDNDDRIALLGANGNGKSTLMKLLAGRLQPMAGKISKSGKLRIGYFAQHQAEELDMAATPLIEMSRKRPRDLDQQWRSQLGRFGFSQERADTKVENLSGGEKARLLFALMTCDKPHIVLLDEPTNHLDVSARQALVQAINSFEGAVVIVSHDPHIIGMTADRFWLVDDGGVQTYDGDLDDYRALLLSRRRGGNGNGDGNGSTGSKNGGSKGLNKKQQRQAAAEKRKVRSDEKKRLLKIEKLVHRLEGERGDLQQAMADPKLYKGPGDDLGALQKKLGHVEKDLKAAEDEWATAQEEWDRESEAVEGA
;
A
#
# COMPACT_ATOMS: atom_id res chain seq x y z
N PHE A 1 -9.90 0.24 13.45
CA PHE A 1 -9.36 -0.93 14.19
C PHE A 1 -9.76 -0.86 15.66
N PRO A 2 -9.70 -1.93 16.47
CA PRO A 2 -9.98 -1.83 17.91
C PRO A 2 -8.88 -1.07 18.65
N ASP A 3 -9.28 -0.15 19.53
CA ASP A 3 -8.31 0.72 20.20
C ASP A 3 -7.51 -0.01 21.29
N PRO A 4 -6.20 0.26 21.37
CA PRO A 4 -5.33 -0.31 22.38
C PRO A 4 -5.57 0.34 23.75
N THR A 5 -5.07 -0.32 24.79
CA THR A 5 -4.86 0.34 26.08
C THR A 5 -3.76 1.38 25.95
N VAL A 6 -3.94 2.57 26.55
CA VAL A 6 -2.95 3.65 26.47
C VAL A 6 -1.65 3.23 27.19
N LEU A 7 -0.52 3.40 26.49
CA LEU A 7 0.83 3.26 27.06
C LEU A 7 1.51 4.63 27.11
N ALA A 8 2.44 4.81 28.05
CA ALA A 8 3.24 6.02 28.12
C ALA A 8 4.23 6.07 26.93
N PRO A 9 4.38 7.23 26.27
CA PRO A 9 5.37 7.39 25.21
C PRO A 9 6.80 7.41 25.79
N PRO A 10 7.82 7.01 25.01
CA PRO A 10 7.71 6.44 23.66
C PRO A 10 7.31 4.96 23.66
N LEU A 11 6.61 4.52 22.62
CA LEU A 11 6.25 3.10 22.44
C LEU A 11 7.48 2.26 22.08
N TYR A 12 8.29 2.78 21.16
CA TYR A 12 9.46 2.11 20.63
C TYR A 12 10.55 3.15 20.34
N THR A 13 11.77 2.88 20.78
CA THR A 13 12.95 3.67 20.44
C THR A 13 14.07 2.75 20.03
N ALA A 14 14.75 3.10 18.94
CA ALA A 14 15.97 2.49 18.47
C ALA A 14 17.08 3.53 18.48
N GLU A 15 18.24 3.17 19.00
CA GLU A 15 19.44 4.02 19.08
C GLU A 15 20.62 3.26 18.46
N ASP A 16 21.15 3.80 17.36
CA ASP A 16 22.28 3.28 16.59
C ASP A 16 22.18 1.77 16.30
N VAL A 17 21.00 1.32 15.89
CA VAL A 17 20.73 -0.10 15.67
C VAL A 17 21.25 -0.55 14.31
N ASP A 18 22.08 -1.60 14.34
CA ASP A 18 22.44 -2.37 13.15
C ASP A 18 21.53 -3.58 13.04
N VAL A 19 21.00 -3.86 11.85
CA VAL A 19 20.12 -5.01 11.62
C VAL A 19 20.35 -5.61 10.23
N GLY A 20 20.36 -6.94 10.16
CA GLY A 20 20.56 -7.66 8.93
C GLY A 20 20.45 -9.17 9.11
N TYR A 21 21.01 -9.92 8.16
CA TYR A 21 20.88 -11.37 8.08
C TYR A 21 22.27 -12.00 8.02
N ASP A 22 22.42 -13.18 8.63
CA ASP A 22 23.63 -14.00 8.54
C ASP A 22 24.93 -13.23 8.84
N GLY A 23 24.88 -12.30 9.80
CA GLY A 23 26.02 -11.47 10.19
C GLY A 23 26.34 -10.31 9.25
N THR A 24 25.55 -10.10 8.20
CA THR A 24 25.68 -8.95 7.28
C THR A 24 24.59 -7.92 7.59
N ALA A 25 25.00 -6.71 7.99
CA ALA A 25 24.06 -5.61 8.24
C ALA A 25 23.45 -5.09 6.94
N VAL A 26 22.12 -5.02 6.89
CA VAL A 26 21.36 -4.41 5.79
C VAL A 26 21.07 -2.94 6.11
N LEU A 27 20.78 -2.66 7.38
CA LEU A 27 20.63 -1.31 7.89
C LEU A 27 21.65 -1.08 9.01
N ASN A 28 22.27 0.10 9.03
CA ASN A 28 23.36 0.49 9.91
C ASN A 28 23.01 1.78 10.64
N LYS A 29 23.29 1.82 11.95
CA LYS A 29 23.11 2.99 12.83
C LYS A 29 21.73 3.62 12.72
N VAL A 30 20.70 2.78 12.67
CA VAL A 30 19.32 3.22 12.58
C VAL A 30 18.86 3.76 13.93
N SER A 31 18.45 5.02 13.94
CA SER A 31 17.91 5.70 15.12
C SER A 31 16.54 6.27 14.83
N PHE A 32 15.52 5.85 15.59
CA PHE A 32 14.15 6.34 15.45
C PHE A 32 13.36 6.24 16.75
N ARG A 33 12.26 6.99 16.80
CA ARG A 33 11.28 6.99 17.88
C ARG A 33 9.88 6.86 17.29
N LEU A 34 9.08 5.99 17.90
CA LEU A 34 7.66 5.79 17.62
C LEU A 34 6.83 6.13 18.87
N ASP A 35 5.86 7.02 18.71
CA ASP A 35 4.87 7.40 19.70
C ASP A 35 3.48 6.84 19.36
N ASN A 36 2.47 7.08 20.20
CA ASN A 36 1.18 6.37 20.16
C ASN A 36 0.32 6.67 18.93
N ASP A 37 0.44 7.87 18.37
CA ASP A 37 -0.41 8.44 17.33
C ASP A 37 0.29 8.54 15.97
N ASP A 38 1.55 8.09 15.88
CA ASP A 38 2.35 8.19 14.65
C ASP A 38 1.67 7.47 13.46
N ARG A 39 1.65 8.11 12.28
CA ARG A 39 1.21 7.54 11.01
C ARG A 39 2.34 7.57 9.98
N ILE A 40 3.24 6.60 10.08
CA ILE A 40 4.48 6.64 9.31
C ILE A 40 4.37 5.81 8.04
N ALA A 41 4.71 6.42 6.90
CA ALA A 41 4.96 5.70 5.66
C ALA A 41 6.45 5.46 5.43
N LEU A 42 6.83 4.22 5.14
CA LEU A 42 8.20 3.86 4.77
C LEU A 42 8.40 4.03 3.27
N LEU A 43 9.27 4.98 2.91
CA LEU A 43 9.72 5.25 1.56
C LEU A 43 11.07 4.57 1.31
N GLY A 44 11.34 4.21 0.05
CA GLY A 44 12.61 3.64 -0.37
C GLY A 44 12.46 2.76 -1.60
N ALA A 45 13.54 2.50 -2.33
CA ALA A 45 13.53 1.56 -3.44
C ALA A 45 13.35 0.12 -2.94
N ASN A 46 13.00 -0.81 -3.83
CA ASN A 46 12.98 -2.23 -3.50
C ASN A 46 14.42 -2.70 -3.28
N GLY A 47 14.62 -3.51 -2.23
CA GLY A 47 15.96 -3.93 -1.80
C GLY A 47 16.66 -2.99 -0.81
N ASN A 48 16.16 -1.78 -0.56
CA ASN A 48 16.79 -0.85 0.40
C ASN A 48 16.65 -1.25 1.88
N GLY A 49 15.88 -2.30 2.19
CA GLY A 49 15.73 -2.79 3.56
C GLY A 49 14.42 -2.39 4.28
N LYS A 50 13.40 -1.90 3.57
CA LYS A 50 12.06 -1.61 4.14
C LYS A 50 11.50 -2.81 4.93
N SER A 51 11.45 -3.99 4.31
CA SER A 51 10.99 -5.22 4.98
C SER A 51 11.92 -5.67 6.11
N THR A 52 13.21 -5.31 6.07
CA THR A 52 14.14 -5.55 7.19
C THR A 52 13.78 -4.68 8.39
N LEU A 53 13.48 -3.39 8.17
CA LEU A 53 12.98 -2.49 9.20
C LEU A 53 11.63 -2.97 9.77
N MET A 54 10.71 -3.42 8.92
CA MET A 54 9.42 -3.99 9.35
C MET A 54 9.60 -5.22 10.24
N LYS A 55 10.52 -6.12 9.89
CA LYS A 55 10.84 -7.31 10.71
C LYS A 55 11.50 -6.94 12.04
N LEU A 56 12.35 -5.91 12.08
CA LEU A 56 12.92 -5.37 13.32
C LEU A 56 11.82 -4.83 14.25
N LEU A 57 10.93 -3.99 13.70
CA LEU A 57 9.79 -3.43 14.43
C LEU A 57 8.87 -4.53 14.97
N ALA A 58 8.56 -5.53 14.14
CA ALA A 58 7.75 -6.68 14.52
C ALA A 58 8.43 -7.61 15.56
N GLY A 59 9.70 -7.40 15.87
CA GLY A 59 10.49 -8.27 16.74
C GLY A 59 10.83 -9.63 16.13
N ARG A 60 10.67 -9.76 14.80
CA ARG A 60 11.04 -10.97 14.03
C ARG A 60 12.52 -10.99 13.66
N LEU A 61 13.22 -9.86 13.78
CA LEU A 61 14.65 -9.74 13.59
C LEU A 61 15.25 -9.03 14.79
N GLN A 62 16.32 -9.58 15.35
CA GLN A 62 17.02 -9.00 16.49
C GLN A 62 18.09 -8.01 16.02
N PRO A 63 18.37 -6.95 16.79
CA PRO A 63 19.47 -6.04 16.49
C PRO A 63 20.81 -6.78 16.60
N MET A 64 21.71 -6.49 15.67
CA MET A 64 23.10 -6.96 15.71
C MET A 64 23.96 -6.07 16.62
N ALA A 65 23.66 -4.77 16.65
CA ALA A 65 24.26 -3.77 17.51
C ALA A 65 23.23 -2.67 17.85
N GLY A 66 23.62 -1.75 18.74
CA GLY A 66 22.74 -0.67 19.19
C GLY A 66 21.77 -1.09 20.30
N LYS A 67 20.79 -0.22 20.57
CA LYS A 67 19.86 -0.38 21.69
C LYS A 67 18.42 -0.19 21.25
N ILE A 68 17.55 -1.10 21.70
CA ILE A 68 16.10 -1.00 21.54
C ILE A 68 15.46 -0.84 22.91
N SER A 69 14.62 0.18 23.06
CA SER A 69 13.79 0.43 24.24
C SER A 69 12.31 0.38 23.86
N LYS A 70 11.54 -0.46 24.54
CA LYS A 70 10.08 -0.59 24.34
C LYS A 70 9.43 -1.12 25.62
N SER A 71 8.15 -0.79 25.81
CA SER A 71 7.38 -1.32 26.94
C SER A 71 7.19 -2.84 26.83
N GLY A 72 7.33 -3.58 27.93
CA GLY A 72 7.04 -5.03 27.97
C GLY A 72 5.55 -5.36 27.73
N LYS A 73 4.66 -4.37 27.82
CA LYS A 73 3.23 -4.51 27.51
C LYS A 73 2.91 -4.20 26.04
N LEU A 74 3.90 -3.77 25.26
CA LEU A 74 3.72 -3.40 23.86
C LEU A 74 3.34 -4.63 23.03
N ARG A 75 2.14 -4.56 22.47
CA ARG A 75 1.61 -5.48 21.44
C ARG A 75 1.74 -4.84 20.07
N ILE A 76 2.28 -5.59 19.11
CA ILE A 76 2.47 -5.15 17.73
C ILE A 76 1.73 -6.13 16.82
N GLY A 77 0.85 -5.61 15.97
CA GLY A 77 0.21 -6.36 14.90
C GLY A 77 1.02 -6.18 13.62
N TYR A 78 1.37 -7.27 12.95
CA TYR A 78 2.14 -7.21 11.70
C TYR A 78 1.42 -7.96 10.59
N PHE A 79 1.05 -7.19 9.56
CA PHE A 79 0.46 -7.65 8.33
C PHE A 79 1.54 -7.68 7.24
N ALA A 80 1.86 -8.88 6.78
CA ALA A 80 2.77 -9.09 5.67
C ALA A 80 1.97 -9.66 4.48
N GLN A 81 2.40 -9.33 3.27
CA GLN A 81 1.75 -9.74 2.02
C GLN A 81 1.36 -11.24 1.97
N HIS A 82 2.21 -12.14 2.48
CA HIS A 82 1.95 -13.60 2.48
C HIS A 82 0.88 -14.06 3.48
N GLN A 83 0.46 -13.26 4.47
CA GLN A 83 -0.56 -13.69 5.44
C GLN A 83 -1.96 -13.88 4.83
N ALA A 84 -2.25 -13.21 3.70
CA ALA A 84 -3.51 -13.43 3.00
C ALA A 84 -3.62 -14.86 2.43
N GLU A 85 -2.48 -15.47 2.11
CA GLU A 85 -2.38 -16.85 1.62
C GLU A 85 -2.42 -17.87 2.77
N GLU A 86 -2.25 -17.43 4.03
CA GLU A 86 -2.30 -18.30 5.22
C GLU A 86 -3.72 -18.63 5.68
N LEU A 87 -4.76 -17.98 5.14
CA LEU A 87 -6.14 -18.29 5.53
C LEU A 87 -6.52 -19.72 5.13
N ASP A 88 -6.99 -20.51 6.10
CA ASP A 88 -7.56 -21.82 5.85
C ASP A 88 -8.91 -21.67 5.12
N MET A 89 -8.90 -21.92 3.81
CA MET A 89 -10.06 -21.79 2.94
C MET A 89 -11.23 -22.69 3.36
N ALA A 90 -10.95 -23.80 4.07
CA ALA A 90 -11.97 -24.72 4.57
C ALA A 90 -12.55 -24.31 5.93
N ALA A 91 -11.87 -23.42 6.66
CA ALA A 91 -12.35 -22.87 7.93
C ALA A 91 -13.42 -21.78 7.71
N THR A 92 -14.14 -21.44 8.77
CA THR A 92 -15.02 -20.26 8.83
C THR A 92 -14.29 -19.12 9.55
N PRO A 93 -14.69 -17.84 9.37
CA PRO A 93 -14.20 -16.73 10.17
C PRO A 93 -14.21 -16.98 11.68
N LEU A 94 -15.23 -17.67 12.20
CA LEU A 94 -15.31 -18.03 13.62
C LEU A 94 -14.25 -19.04 14.02
N ILE A 95 -14.02 -20.06 13.19
CA ILE A 95 -12.96 -21.04 13.43
C ILE A 95 -11.60 -20.34 13.44
N GLU A 96 -11.32 -19.47 12.48
CA GLU A 96 -10.07 -18.67 12.43
C GLU A 96 -9.89 -17.82 13.70
N MET A 97 -10.95 -17.12 14.14
CA MET A 97 -10.91 -16.34 15.38
C MET A 97 -10.69 -17.20 16.62
N SER A 98 -11.34 -18.37 16.71
CA SER A 98 -11.16 -19.30 17.81
C SER A 98 -9.74 -19.87 17.88
N ARG A 99 -9.13 -20.17 16.74
CA ARG A 99 -7.73 -20.61 16.66
C ARG A 99 -6.78 -19.50 17.13
N LYS A 100 -7.05 -18.26 16.72
CA LYS A 100 -6.25 -17.10 17.10
C LYS A 100 -6.40 -16.75 18.59
N ARG A 101 -7.62 -16.83 19.12
CA ARG A 101 -7.98 -16.49 20.50
C ARG A 101 -8.77 -17.61 21.19
N PRO A 102 -8.11 -18.74 21.52
CA PRO A 102 -8.79 -19.94 22.02
C PRO A 102 -9.37 -19.80 23.43
N ARG A 103 -8.97 -18.74 24.16
CA ARG A 103 -9.46 -18.45 25.51
C ARG A 103 -10.69 -17.53 25.53
N ASP A 104 -10.99 -16.90 24.41
CA ASP A 104 -12.13 -15.99 24.31
C ASP A 104 -13.42 -16.81 24.11
N LEU A 105 -14.57 -16.18 24.36
CA LEU A 105 -15.88 -16.79 24.16
C LEU A 105 -16.40 -16.52 22.74
N ASP A 106 -17.32 -17.34 22.25
CA ASP A 106 -17.95 -17.18 20.92
C ASP A 106 -18.51 -15.77 20.70
N GLN A 107 -19.16 -15.20 21.72
CA GLN A 107 -19.67 -13.83 21.68
C GLN A 107 -18.58 -12.79 21.42
N GLN A 108 -17.36 -12.98 21.94
CA GLN A 108 -16.24 -12.07 21.74
C GLN A 108 -15.69 -12.18 20.31
N TRP A 109 -15.59 -13.41 19.77
CA TRP A 109 -15.22 -13.63 18.38
C TRP A 109 -16.22 -12.99 17.42
N ARG A 110 -17.53 -13.25 17.62
CA ARG A 110 -18.61 -12.65 16.83
C ARG A 110 -18.62 -11.13 16.95
N SER A 111 -18.37 -10.57 18.14
CA SER A 111 -18.26 -9.12 18.31
C SER A 111 -17.10 -8.52 17.53
N GLN A 112 -15.94 -9.18 17.53
CA GLN A 112 -14.80 -8.73 16.74
C GLN A 112 -15.11 -8.82 15.24
N LEU A 113 -15.62 -9.95 14.74
CA LEU A 113 -15.99 -10.13 13.33
C LEU A 113 -17.07 -9.12 12.90
N GLY A 114 -18.06 -8.86 13.75
CA GLY A 114 -19.10 -7.87 13.48
C GLY A 114 -18.57 -6.45 13.28
N ARG A 115 -17.51 -6.05 14.01
CA ARG A 115 -16.82 -4.75 13.79
C ARG A 115 -16.20 -4.63 12.41
N PHE A 116 -15.86 -5.76 11.78
CA PHE A 116 -15.33 -5.84 10.43
C PHE A 116 -16.42 -6.16 9.39
N GLY A 117 -17.70 -6.01 9.76
CA GLY A 117 -18.83 -6.12 8.84
C GLY A 117 -19.30 -7.54 8.55
N PHE A 118 -18.91 -8.53 9.35
CA PHE A 118 -19.45 -9.89 9.23
C PHE A 118 -20.81 -10.02 9.93
N SER A 119 -21.83 -10.42 9.18
CA SER A 119 -23.08 -10.90 9.76
C SER A 119 -22.90 -12.27 10.42
N GLN A 120 -23.88 -12.72 11.23
CA GLN A 120 -23.82 -14.04 11.85
C GLN A 120 -23.68 -15.15 10.80
N GLU A 121 -24.47 -15.11 9.73
CA GLU A 121 -24.41 -16.09 8.64
C GLU A 121 -23.06 -16.08 7.93
N ARG A 122 -22.49 -14.89 7.68
CA ARG A 122 -21.18 -14.77 7.02
C ARG A 122 -20.04 -15.26 7.92
N ALA A 123 -20.15 -15.09 9.23
CA ALA A 123 -19.16 -15.57 10.19
C ALA A 123 -19.09 -17.12 10.24
N ASP A 124 -20.18 -17.79 9.87
CA ASP A 124 -20.31 -19.26 9.77
C ASP A 124 -20.09 -19.77 8.33
N THR A 125 -19.88 -18.88 7.35
CA THR A 125 -19.58 -19.24 5.96
C THR A 125 -18.10 -19.56 5.80
N LYS A 126 -17.76 -20.62 5.06
CA LYS A 126 -16.35 -20.97 4.79
C LYS A 126 -15.62 -19.84 4.07
N VAL A 127 -14.33 -19.68 4.38
CA VAL A 127 -13.47 -18.64 3.82
C VAL A 127 -13.37 -18.76 2.29
N GLU A 128 -13.38 -19.96 1.72
CA GLU A 128 -13.39 -20.17 0.26
C GLU A 128 -14.52 -19.41 -0.46
N ASN A 129 -15.68 -19.27 0.19
CA ASN A 129 -16.89 -18.64 -0.35
C ASN A 129 -17.01 -17.14 -0.02
N LEU A 130 -16.02 -16.58 0.67
CA LEU A 130 -15.95 -15.14 0.94
C LEU A 130 -15.41 -14.39 -0.28
N SER A 131 -15.90 -13.17 -0.50
CA SER A 131 -15.32 -12.26 -1.50
C SER A 131 -13.89 -11.85 -1.12
N GLY A 132 -13.13 -11.29 -2.07
CA GLY A 132 -11.79 -10.75 -1.79
C GLY A 132 -11.81 -9.72 -0.66
N GLY A 133 -12.73 -8.76 -0.70
CA GLY A 133 -12.91 -7.78 0.36
C GLY A 133 -13.40 -8.34 1.70
N GLU A 134 -14.15 -9.44 1.72
CA GLU A 134 -14.48 -10.15 2.96
C GLU A 134 -13.26 -10.85 3.54
N LYS A 135 -12.45 -11.54 2.73
CA LYS A 135 -11.18 -12.14 3.16
C LYS A 135 -10.22 -11.11 3.74
N ALA A 136 -10.11 -9.94 3.10
CA ALA A 136 -9.33 -8.82 3.62
C ALA A 136 -9.82 -8.34 4.99
N ARG A 137 -11.13 -8.16 5.15
CA ARG A 137 -11.73 -7.75 6.43
C ARG A 137 -11.53 -8.81 7.51
N LEU A 138 -11.55 -10.10 7.17
CA LEU A 138 -11.22 -11.19 8.09
C LEU A 138 -9.76 -11.10 8.55
N LEU A 139 -8.80 -10.89 7.63
CA LEU A 139 -7.39 -10.72 7.98
C LEU A 139 -7.19 -9.54 8.95
N PHE A 140 -7.85 -8.42 8.66
CA PHE A 140 -7.83 -7.26 9.56
C PHE A 140 -8.43 -7.55 10.93
N ALA A 141 -9.51 -8.35 10.99
CA ALA A 141 -10.09 -8.78 12.25
C ALA A 141 -9.14 -9.66 13.08
N LEU A 142 -8.45 -10.60 12.41
CA LEU A 142 -7.50 -11.54 13.02
C LEU A 142 -6.22 -10.84 13.50
N MET A 143 -5.67 -9.89 12.73
CA MET A 143 -4.44 -9.19 13.14
C MET A 143 -4.67 -8.22 14.29
N THR A 144 -5.89 -7.67 14.42
CA THR A 144 -6.20 -6.68 15.44
C THR A 144 -6.93 -7.27 16.65
N CYS A 145 -7.17 -8.58 16.69
CA CYS A 145 -7.87 -9.24 17.81
C CYS A 145 -7.17 -9.06 19.16
N ASP A 146 -5.85 -8.84 19.14
CA ASP A 146 -5.03 -8.62 20.33
C ASP A 146 -4.93 -7.14 20.71
N LYS A 147 -5.67 -6.26 20.04
CA LYS A 147 -5.66 -4.80 20.26
C LYS A 147 -4.22 -4.26 20.27
N PRO A 148 -3.48 -4.39 19.16
CA PRO A 148 -2.10 -3.95 19.09
C PRO A 148 -1.99 -2.43 19.31
N HIS A 149 -0.87 -1.96 19.84
CA HIS A 149 -0.59 -0.52 19.96
C HIS A 149 0.11 0.02 18.72
N ILE A 150 0.80 -0.85 17.98
CA ILE A 150 1.42 -0.54 16.69
C ILE A 150 0.89 -1.54 15.67
N VAL A 151 0.39 -1.04 14.55
CA VAL A 151 0.03 -1.83 13.38
C VAL A 151 1.06 -1.60 12.28
N LEU A 152 1.70 -2.68 11.85
CA LEU A 152 2.68 -2.70 10.77
C LEU A 152 2.01 -3.30 9.52
N LEU A 153 1.95 -2.56 8.43
CA LEU A 153 1.33 -2.96 7.16
C LEU A 153 2.39 -3.00 6.06
N ASP A 154 2.77 -4.19 5.58
CA ASP A 154 3.72 -4.36 4.48
C ASP A 154 2.99 -4.73 3.19
N GLU A 155 2.89 -3.76 2.26
CA GLU A 155 2.14 -3.82 0.99
C GLU A 155 0.69 -4.30 1.16
N PRO A 156 -0.15 -3.58 1.94
CA PRO A 156 -1.46 -4.09 2.31
C PRO A 156 -2.46 -4.12 1.15
N THR A 157 -2.13 -3.57 -0.02
CA THR A 157 -3.06 -3.26 -1.11
C THR A 157 -3.07 -4.25 -2.26
N ASN A 158 -2.01 -5.07 -2.40
CA ASN A 158 -1.78 -5.87 -3.60
C ASN A 158 -2.87 -6.93 -3.88
N HIS A 159 -3.70 -7.26 -2.90
CA HIS A 159 -4.77 -8.25 -3.02
C HIS A 159 -6.14 -7.69 -2.61
N LEU A 160 -6.25 -6.36 -2.50
CA LEU A 160 -7.48 -5.69 -2.07
C LEU A 160 -8.24 -5.13 -3.26
N ASP A 161 -9.54 -5.42 -3.31
CA ASP A 161 -10.46 -4.70 -4.17
C ASP A 161 -10.61 -3.22 -3.72
N VAL A 162 -11.28 -2.40 -4.54
CA VAL A 162 -11.46 -0.96 -4.27
C VAL A 162 -12.19 -0.73 -2.93
N SER A 163 -13.23 -1.52 -2.65
CA SER A 163 -14.02 -1.38 -1.43
C SER A 163 -13.20 -1.70 -0.17
N ALA A 164 -12.36 -2.72 -0.25
CA ALA A 164 -11.47 -3.13 0.84
C ALA A 164 -10.35 -2.13 1.08
N ARG A 165 -9.82 -1.50 0.02
CA ARG A 165 -8.86 -0.39 0.13
C ARG A 165 -9.47 0.81 0.86
N GLN A 166 -10.67 1.23 0.49
CA GLN A 166 -11.37 2.32 1.18
C GLN A 166 -11.63 1.99 2.66
N ALA A 167 -12.07 0.76 2.95
CA ALA A 167 -12.26 0.30 4.32
C ALA A 167 -10.95 0.30 5.13
N LEU A 168 -9.83 -0.07 4.50
CA LEU A 168 -8.51 -0.02 5.13
C LEU A 168 -8.10 1.42 5.47
N VAL A 169 -8.24 2.36 4.53
CA VAL A 169 -7.95 3.79 4.76
C VAL A 169 -8.78 4.32 5.93
N GLN A 170 -10.09 4.04 5.93
CA GLN A 170 -10.97 4.44 7.03
C GLN A 170 -10.56 3.80 8.36
N ALA A 171 -10.17 2.52 8.34
CA ALA A 171 -9.77 1.79 9.54
C ALA A 171 -8.45 2.29 10.13
N ILE A 172 -7.50 2.71 9.29
CA ILE A 172 -6.22 3.34 9.70
C ILE A 172 -6.50 4.72 10.30
N ASN A 173 -7.31 5.54 9.62
CA ASN A 173 -7.61 6.90 10.07
C ASN A 173 -8.42 6.94 11.37
N SER A 174 -9.21 5.91 11.65
CA SER A 174 -10.02 5.80 12.88
C SER A 174 -9.31 5.04 14.01
N PHE A 175 -8.10 4.52 13.79
CA PHE A 175 -7.37 3.78 14.82
C PHE A 175 -6.67 4.75 15.77
N GLU A 176 -6.67 4.48 17.07
CA GLU A 176 -5.97 5.34 18.06
C GLU A 176 -4.52 4.92 18.34
N GLY A 177 -4.08 3.75 17.88
CA GLY A 177 -2.69 3.31 17.98
C GLY A 177 -1.82 3.82 16.83
N ALA A 178 -0.53 3.46 16.84
CA ALA A 178 0.44 3.88 15.83
C ALA A 178 0.35 2.98 14.60
N VAL A 179 0.61 3.54 13.42
CA VAL A 179 0.63 2.79 12.16
C VAL A 179 1.93 3.05 11.43
N VAL A 180 2.56 1.96 10.96
CA VAL A 180 3.68 2.02 10.02
C VAL A 180 3.28 1.26 8.76
N ILE A 181 3.28 1.94 7.62
CA ILE A 181 2.84 1.37 6.34
C ILE A 181 3.97 1.40 5.30
N VAL A 182 4.15 0.29 4.60
CA VAL A 182 4.89 0.19 3.34
C VAL A 182 3.83 0.01 2.26
N SER A 183 3.80 0.90 1.27
CA SER A 183 2.91 0.73 0.12
C SER A 183 3.52 1.35 -1.12
N HIS A 184 3.26 0.74 -2.27
CA HIS A 184 3.47 1.38 -3.56
C HIS A 184 2.28 2.26 -4.01
N ASP A 185 1.15 2.24 -3.29
CA ASP A 185 -0.05 3.02 -3.59
C ASP A 185 0.05 4.45 -3.01
N PRO A 186 0.23 5.47 -3.85
CA PRO A 186 0.41 6.83 -3.41
C PRO A 186 -0.86 7.44 -2.80
N HIS A 187 -2.04 6.95 -3.21
CA HIS A 187 -3.31 7.43 -2.71
C HIS A 187 -3.49 7.02 -1.25
N ILE A 188 -3.18 5.76 -0.92
CA ILE A 188 -3.27 5.27 0.45
C ILE A 188 -2.25 5.95 1.35
N ILE A 189 -1.00 6.10 0.90
CA ILE A 189 0.01 6.86 1.64
C ILE A 189 -0.48 8.28 1.91
N GLY A 190 -0.95 8.99 0.88
CA GLY A 190 -1.40 10.38 1.01
C GLY A 190 -2.64 10.56 1.89
N MET A 191 -3.48 9.52 2.05
CA MET A 191 -4.68 9.57 2.89
C MET A 191 -4.46 9.09 4.32
N THR A 192 -3.35 8.43 4.63
CA THR A 192 -3.15 7.73 5.91
C THR A 192 -1.90 8.13 6.66
N ALA A 193 -0.83 8.55 5.98
CA ALA A 193 0.44 8.86 6.59
C ALA A 193 0.64 10.38 6.79
N ASP A 194 1.19 10.74 7.95
CA ASP A 194 1.56 12.12 8.31
C ASP A 194 3.08 12.35 8.29
N ARG A 195 3.85 11.27 8.44
CA ARG A 195 5.31 11.28 8.50
C ARG A 195 5.88 10.28 7.52
N PHE A 196 7.04 10.61 6.96
CA PHE A 196 7.74 9.73 6.04
C PHE A 196 9.10 9.33 6.62
N TRP A 197 9.42 8.04 6.55
CA TRP A 197 10.77 7.56 6.78
C TRP A 197 11.37 7.07 5.48
N LEU A 198 12.47 7.67 5.06
CA LEU A 198 13.22 7.24 3.89
C LEU A 198 14.26 6.20 4.29
N VAL A 199 14.10 4.99 3.75
CA VAL A 199 15.03 3.88 3.86
C VAL A 199 15.89 3.85 2.60
N ASP A 200 17.16 4.21 2.77
CA ASP A 200 18.10 4.35 1.66
C ASP A 200 19.55 4.24 2.13
N ASP A 201 20.44 3.78 1.26
CA ASP A 201 21.88 3.65 1.52
C ASP A 201 22.22 2.95 2.86
N GLY A 202 21.39 1.98 3.27
CA GLY A 202 21.54 1.25 4.52
C GLY A 202 21.20 2.06 5.78
N GLY A 203 20.53 3.20 5.66
CA GLY A 203 20.06 4.01 6.79
C GLY A 203 18.55 4.21 6.78
N VAL A 204 18.03 4.81 7.85
CA VAL A 204 16.65 5.27 7.96
C VAL A 204 16.68 6.70 8.47
N GLN A 205 16.03 7.60 7.75
CA GLN A 205 15.94 9.02 8.11
C GLN A 205 14.51 9.52 7.97
N THR A 206 14.15 10.52 8.79
CA THR A 206 12.89 11.24 8.56
C THR A 206 12.99 12.01 7.25
N TYR A 207 11.91 11.99 6.47
CA TYR A 207 11.81 12.69 5.21
C TYR A 207 10.74 13.76 5.32
N ASP A 208 11.15 15.02 5.18
CA ASP A 208 10.29 16.19 5.37
C ASP A 208 9.63 16.67 4.05
N GLY A 209 9.96 16.02 2.93
CA GLY A 209 9.34 16.32 1.64
C GLY A 209 7.98 15.64 1.48
N ASP A 210 7.20 16.09 0.50
CA ASP A 210 5.95 15.41 0.16
C ASP A 210 6.17 14.21 -0.78
N LEU A 211 5.09 13.52 -1.12
CA LEU A 211 5.17 12.33 -1.97
C LEU A 211 5.56 12.67 -3.42
N ASP A 212 5.27 13.88 -3.89
CA ASP A 212 5.62 14.35 -5.23
C ASP A 212 7.10 14.73 -5.31
N ASP A 213 7.65 15.35 -4.27
CA ASP A 213 9.08 15.60 -4.07
C ASP A 213 9.85 14.27 -4.07
N TYR A 214 9.33 13.26 -3.36
CA TYR A 214 9.94 11.94 -3.32
C TYR A 214 9.91 11.26 -4.69
N ARG A 215 8.80 11.37 -5.43
CA ARG A 215 8.71 10.86 -6.82
C ARG A 215 9.71 11.57 -7.74
N ALA A 216 9.85 12.89 -7.62
CA ALA A 216 10.82 13.65 -8.39
C ALA A 216 12.26 13.22 -8.08
N LEU A 217 12.57 12.96 -6.80
CA LEU A 217 13.85 12.45 -6.33
C LEU A 217 14.16 11.05 -6.91
N LEU A 218 13.19 10.14 -6.92
CA LEU A 218 13.35 8.81 -7.54
C LEU A 218 13.61 8.91 -9.04
N LEU A 219 12.91 9.81 -9.74
CA LEU A 219 13.09 10.03 -11.17
C LEU A 219 14.44 10.68 -11.50
N SER A 220 14.93 11.59 -10.67
CA SER A 220 16.24 12.24 -10.85
C SER A 220 17.38 11.26 -10.57
N ARG A 221 17.28 10.42 -9.54
CA ARG A 221 18.26 9.34 -9.26
C ARG A 221 18.33 8.29 -10.36
N ARG A 222 17.18 7.89 -10.93
CA ARG A 222 17.13 7.01 -12.12
C ARG A 222 17.79 7.63 -13.36
N ARG A 223 17.82 8.96 -13.46
CA ARG A 223 18.52 9.70 -14.53
C ARG A 223 20.01 9.90 -14.24
N GLY A 224 20.40 10.00 -12.97
CA GLY A 224 21.77 10.19 -12.50
C GLY A 224 22.59 8.91 -12.31
N GLY A 225 21.95 7.73 -12.25
CA GLY A 225 22.60 6.43 -12.02
C GLY A 225 23.52 5.91 -13.15
N ASN A 226 24.00 6.77 -14.04
CA ASN A 226 24.97 6.40 -15.07
C ASN A 226 26.09 7.45 -15.20
N GLY A 227 26.54 7.97 -14.07
CA GLY A 227 27.69 8.87 -14.01
C GLY A 227 28.02 9.27 -12.58
N ASN A 228 28.69 8.40 -11.84
CA ASN A 228 29.55 8.84 -10.77
C ASN A 228 30.97 8.30 -10.98
N GLY A 229 31.88 9.25 -11.13
CA GLY A 229 33.32 9.10 -11.17
C GLY A 229 33.89 10.48 -10.91
N ASP A 230 34.22 10.72 -9.65
CA ASP A 230 34.68 11.98 -9.07
C ASP A 230 35.85 12.63 -9.82
N GLY A 231 35.94 13.96 -9.68
CA GLY A 231 37.01 14.76 -10.24
C GLY A 231 38.35 14.60 -9.50
N ASN A 232 39.44 14.59 -10.27
CA ASN A 232 40.60 15.46 -10.06
C ASN A 232 41.48 15.47 -11.32
N GLY A 233 42.21 16.57 -11.55
CA GLY A 233 42.85 16.89 -12.81
C GLY A 233 44.13 16.13 -13.17
N SER A 234 44.64 16.54 -14.34
CA SER A 234 45.93 16.22 -14.99
C SER A 234 45.95 15.09 -16.03
N THR A 235 45.92 15.55 -17.29
CA THR A 235 46.84 15.23 -18.40
C THR A 235 47.08 13.76 -18.80
N GLY A 236 46.74 13.43 -20.06
CA GLY A 236 47.54 12.47 -20.84
C GLY A 236 46.80 11.39 -21.63
N SER A 237 46.67 11.63 -22.93
CA SER A 237 46.82 10.67 -24.05
C SER A 237 45.80 9.55 -24.34
N LYS A 238 45.16 9.72 -25.52
CA LYS A 238 44.74 8.76 -26.56
C LYS A 238 44.87 7.24 -26.33
N ASN A 239 43.74 6.55 -26.51
CA ASN A 239 43.46 5.46 -27.49
C ASN A 239 42.17 4.74 -27.04
N GLY A 240 41.30 4.15 -27.86
CA GLY A 240 41.18 3.94 -29.29
C GLY A 240 39.73 3.48 -29.55
N GLY A 241 39.21 3.74 -30.75
CA GLY A 241 37.81 3.52 -31.10
C GLY A 241 37.45 2.05 -31.35
N SER A 242 36.28 1.64 -30.85
CA SER A 242 35.45 0.54 -31.41
C SER A 242 34.04 0.43 -30.78
N LYS A 243 33.42 1.51 -30.31
CA LYS A 243 32.06 1.46 -29.69
C LYS A 243 31.04 2.49 -30.24
N GLY A 244 31.33 3.09 -31.40
CA GLY A 244 30.52 4.18 -31.95
C GLY A 244 29.22 3.76 -32.62
N LEU A 245 29.17 2.58 -33.24
CA LEU A 245 28.04 2.15 -34.09
C LEU A 245 26.91 1.49 -33.29
N ASN A 246 27.22 0.71 -32.24
CA ASN A 246 26.23 -0.03 -31.44
C ASN A 246 25.47 0.86 -30.42
N LYS A 247 26.06 2.00 -30.02
CA LYS A 247 25.51 2.92 -29.01
C LYS A 247 24.38 3.82 -29.55
N LYS A 248 24.33 4.05 -30.87
CA LYS A 248 23.31 4.89 -31.52
C LYS A 248 22.01 4.10 -31.76
N GLN A 249 22.11 2.84 -32.19
CA GLN A 249 20.98 1.92 -32.34
C GLN A 249 20.35 1.57 -30.98
N GLN A 250 21.16 1.30 -29.95
CA GLN A 250 20.66 1.10 -28.58
C GLN A 250 19.99 2.36 -27.99
N ARG A 251 20.50 3.57 -28.31
CA ARG A 251 19.86 4.84 -27.90
C ARG A 251 18.54 5.09 -28.60
N GLN A 252 18.41 4.74 -29.87
CA GLN A 252 17.15 4.90 -30.62
C GLN A 252 16.09 3.91 -30.15
N ALA A 253 16.43 2.63 -29.98
CA ALA A 253 15.51 1.62 -29.43
C ALA A 253 15.09 1.94 -27.99
N ALA A 254 16.01 2.45 -27.15
CA ALA A 254 15.69 2.90 -25.80
C ALA A 254 14.84 4.20 -25.77
N ALA A 255 14.99 5.09 -26.77
CA ALA A 255 14.18 6.30 -26.89
C ALA A 255 12.77 6.01 -27.40
N GLU A 256 12.61 5.06 -28.33
CA GLU A 256 11.30 4.58 -28.80
C GLU A 256 10.55 3.84 -27.70
N LYS A 257 11.21 2.92 -26.97
CA LYS A 257 10.62 2.26 -25.78
C LYS A 257 10.20 3.26 -24.69
N ARG A 258 10.93 4.38 -24.54
CA ARG A 258 10.56 5.48 -23.62
C ARG A 258 9.39 6.32 -24.10
N LYS A 259 9.23 6.52 -25.42
CA LYS A 259 8.08 7.22 -25.99
C LYS A 259 6.81 6.37 -25.86
N VAL A 260 6.85 5.10 -26.26
CA VAL A 260 5.73 4.16 -26.14
C VAL A 260 5.26 4.07 -24.69
N ARG A 261 6.18 3.87 -23.74
CA ARG A 261 5.87 3.88 -22.29
C ARG A 261 5.29 5.20 -21.80
N SER A 262 5.76 6.33 -22.32
CA SER A 262 5.23 7.65 -21.96
C SER A 262 3.83 7.87 -22.52
N ASP A 263 3.48 7.28 -23.64
CA ASP A 263 2.18 7.45 -24.28
C ASP A 263 1.14 6.50 -23.67
N GLU A 264 1.53 5.28 -23.31
CA GLU A 264 0.65 4.34 -22.59
C GLU A 264 0.36 4.82 -21.16
N LYS A 265 1.36 5.39 -20.46
CA LYS A 265 1.13 6.04 -19.17
C LYS A 265 0.17 7.24 -19.28
N LYS A 266 0.23 8.01 -20.37
CA LYS A 266 -0.73 9.11 -20.60
C LYS A 266 -2.12 8.57 -20.92
N ARG A 267 -2.23 7.41 -21.57
CA ARG A 267 -3.50 6.74 -21.86
C ARG A 267 -4.17 6.31 -20.56
N LEU A 268 -3.44 5.62 -19.67
CA LEU A 268 -3.92 5.25 -18.33
C LEU A 268 -4.40 6.47 -17.53
N LEU A 269 -3.60 7.54 -17.45
CA LEU A 269 -3.98 8.77 -16.76
C LEU A 269 -5.23 9.46 -17.35
N LYS A 270 -5.48 9.30 -18.66
CA LYS A 270 -6.69 9.83 -19.30
C LYS A 270 -7.91 8.99 -18.95
N ILE A 271 -7.77 7.66 -18.96
CA ILE A 271 -8.85 6.74 -18.61
C ILE A 271 -9.21 6.89 -17.12
N GLU A 272 -8.22 7.02 -16.23
CA GLU A 272 -8.46 7.28 -14.79
C GLU A 272 -9.25 8.56 -14.56
N LYS A 273 -8.89 9.65 -15.25
CA LYS A 273 -9.64 10.91 -15.18
C LYS A 273 -11.07 10.77 -15.71
N LEU A 274 -11.26 9.95 -16.74
CA LEU A 274 -12.58 9.66 -17.31
C LEU A 274 -13.45 8.87 -16.32
N VAL A 275 -12.90 7.82 -15.72
CA VAL A 275 -13.55 7.01 -14.67
C VAL A 275 -13.95 7.90 -13.50
N HIS A 276 -13.02 8.68 -12.94
CA HIS A 276 -13.31 9.57 -11.81
C HIS A 276 -14.41 10.60 -12.13
N ARG A 277 -14.44 11.12 -13.37
CA ARG A 277 -15.51 12.04 -13.80
C ARG A 277 -16.87 11.33 -13.88
N LEU A 278 -16.93 10.14 -14.49
CA LEU A 278 -18.16 9.36 -14.63
C LEU A 278 -18.69 8.87 -13.28
N GLU A 279 -17.80 8.54 -12.33
CA GLU A 279 -18.19 8.21 -10.96
C GLU A 279 -18.79 9.41 -10.21
N GLY A 280 -18.24 10.60 -10.40
CA GLY A 280 -18.81 11.85 -9.89
C GLY A 280 -20.20 12.10 -10.48
N GLU A 281 -20.34 12.00 -11.81
CA GLU A 281 -21.64 12.14 -12.50
C GLU A 281 -22.66 11.08 -12.02
N ARG A 282 -22.22 9.83 -11.78
CA ARG A 282 -23.06 8.77 -11.20
C ARG A 282 -23.53 9.15 -9.79
N GLY A 283 -22.63 9.63 -8.94
CA GLY A 283 -22.94 10.06 -7.57
C GLY A 283 -23.96 11.20 -7.54
N ASP A 284 -23.77 12.21 -8.37
CA ASP A 284 -24.68 13.35 -8.49
C ASP A 284 -26.08 12.91 -8.97
N LEU A 285 -26.14 12.00 -9.94
CA LEU A 285 -27.42 11.45 -10.45
C LEU A 285 -28.13 10.60 -9.39
N GLN A 286 -27.40 9.76 -8.64
CA GLN A 286 -27.97 8.96 -7.56
C GLN A 286 -28.47 9.84 -6.41
N GLN A 287 -27.73 10.90 -6.07
CA GLN A 287 -28.14 11.87 -5.05
C GLN A 287 -29.37 12.68 -5.49
N ALA A 288 -29.42 13.09 -6.76
CA ALA A 288 -30.60 13.74 -7.33
C ALA A 288 -31.82 12.82 -7.24
N MET A 289 -31.68 11.53 -7.57
CA MET A 289 -32.77 10.54 -7.46
C MET A 289 -33.20 10.23 -6.02
N ALA A 290 -32.37 10.53 -5.02
CA ALA A 290 -32.69 10.32 -3.61
C ALA A 290 -33.56 11.43 -3.00
N ASP A 291 -33.83 12.53 -3.72
CA ASP A 291 -34.68 13.63 -3.22
C ASP A 291 -36.16 13.21 -3.15
N PRO A 292 -36.79 13.20 -1.95
CA PRO A 292 -38.20 12.86 -1.77
C PRO A 292 -39.19 13.73 -2.55
N LYS A 293 -38.79 14.91 -3.02
CA LYS A 293 -39.64 15.82 -3.82
C LYS A 293 -39.83 15.33 -5.26
N LEU A 294 -38.88 14.57 -5.81
CA LEU A 294 -38.96 14.03 -7.18
C LEU A 294 -40.06 12.98 -7.36
N TYR A 295 -40.49 12.33 -6.27
CA TYR A 295 -41.58 11.35 -6.28
C TYR A 295 -42.99 11.98 -6.20
N LYS A 296 -43.09 13.31 -6.13
CA LYS A 296 -44.36 14.05 -6.04
C LYS A 296 -44.73 14.81 -7.33
N GLY A 297 -43.90 14.74 -8.38
CA GLY A 297 -44.09 15.39 -9.68
C GLY A 297 -44.41 14.40 -10.83
N PRO A 298 -44.59 14.89 -12.07
CA PRO A 298 -44.84 14.03 -13.25
C PRO A 298 -43.68 13.06 -13.47
N GLY A 299 -43.98 11.77 -13.68
CA GLY A 299 -43.00 10.68 -13.69
C GLY A 299 -41.94 10.68 -14.82
N ASP A 300 -41.99 11.65 -15.74
CA ASP A 300 -41.03 11.78 -16.85
C ASP A 300 -39.62 12.17 -16.37
N ASP A 301 -39.50 12.96 -15.30
CA ASP A 301 -38.19 13.41 -14.79
C ASP A 301 -37.37 12.27 -14.16
N LEU A 302 -38.06 11.34 -13.46
CA LEU A 302 -37.42 10.15 -12.89
C LEU A 302 -36.97 9.16 -13.98
N GLY A 303 -37.81 8.97 -15.01
CA GLY A 303 -37.47 8.13 -16.16
C GLY A 303 -36.28 8.66 -16.96
N ALA A 304 -36.19 9.99 -17.12
CA ALA A 304 -35.05 10.64 -17.76
C ALA A 304 -33.75 10.50 -16.96
N LEU A 305 -33.81 10.64 -15.63
CA LEU A 305 -32.66 10.45 -14.74
C LEU A 305 -32.20 8.99 -14.69
N GLN A 306 -33.11 8.02 -14.62
CA GLN A 306 -32.79 6.60 -14.70
C GLN A 306 -32.11 6.24 -16.03
N LYS A 307 -32.60 6.79 -17.14
CA LYS A 307 -32.01 6.55 -18.46
C LYS A 307 -30.61 7.15 -18.58
N LYS A 308 -30.38 8.34 -17.99
CA LYS A 308 -29.04 8.96 -17.91
C LYS A 308 -28.10 8.15 -17.03
N LEU A 309 -28.55 7.71 -15.86
CA LEU A 309 -27.77 6.84 -14.97
C LEU A 309 -27.34 5.56 -15.68
N GLY A 310 -28.24 4.90 -16.41
CA GLY A 310 -27.91 3.70 -17.18
C GLY A 310 -26.91 3.95 -18.32
N HIS A 311 -26.85 5.16 -18.89
CA HIS A 311 -25.80 5.52 -19.86
C HIS A 311 -24.46 5.74 -19.16
N VAL A 312 -24.44 6.48 -18.04
CA VAL A 312 -23.23 6.72 -17.25
C VAL A 312 -22.65 5.42 -16.71
N GLU A 313 -23.49 4.49 -16.23
CA GLU A 313 -23.04 3.17 -15.78
C GLU A 313 -22.46 2.31 -16.93
N LYS A 314 -23.03 2.40 -18.13
CA LYS A 314 -22.51 1.71 -19.31
C LYS A 314 -21.17 2.29 -19.75
N ASP A 315 -21.05 3.61 -19.78
CA ASP A 315 -19.82 4.30 -20.16
C ASP A 315 -18.72 4.12 -19.11
N LEU A 316 -19.10 4.10 -17.82
CA LEU A 316 -18.19 3.80 -16.72
C LEU A 316 -17.63 2.38 -16.87
N LYS A 317 -18.50 1.38 -17.09
CA LYS A 317 -18.07 0.00 -17.31
C LYS A 317 -17.12 -0.12 -18.51
N ALA A 318 -17.42 0.56 -19.61
CA ALA A 318 -16.54 0.55 -20.79
C ALA A 318 -15.17 1.19 -20.48
N ALA A 319 -15.14 2.28 -19.71
CA ALA A 319 -13.90 2.93 -19.29
C ALA A 319 -13.10 2.07 -18.29
N GLU A 320 -13.78 1.34 -17.40
CA GLU A 320 -13.16 0.38 -16.48
C GLU A 320 -12.57 -0.82 -17.21
N ASP A 321 -13.29 -1.39 -18.18
CA ASP A 321 -12.80 -2.48 -19.03
C ASP A 321 -11.58 -2.03 -19.87
N GLU A 322 -11.61 -0.79 -20.39
CA GLU A 322 -10.47 -0.21 -21.10
C GLU A 322 -9.29 0.05 -20.16
N TRP A 323 -9.54 0.51 -18.93
CA TRP A 323 -8.50 0.71 -17.92
C TRP A 323 -7.82 -0.61 -17.55
N ALA A 324 -8.61 -1.66 -17.29
CA ALA A 324 -8.09 -2.99 -16.97
C ALA A 324 -7.23 -3.55 -18.10
N THR A 325 -7.68 -3.41 -19.35
CA THR A 325 -6.93 -3.84 -20.54
C THR A 325 -5.62 -3.05 -20.68
N ALA A 326 -5.68 -1.73 -20.56
CA ALA A 326 -4.50 -0.86 -20.66
C ALA A 326 -3.49 -1.10 -19.52
N GLN A 327 -3.98 -1.49 -18.34
CA GLN A 327 -3.15 -1.83 -17.19
C GLN A 327 -2.44 -3.17 -17.40
N GLU A 328 -3.15 -4.20 -17.87
CA GLU A 328 -2.54 -5.49 -18.24
C GLU A 328 -1.50 -5.34 -19.36
N GLU A 329 -1.76 -4.48 -20.36
CA GLU A 329 -0.80 -4.16 -21.42
C GLU A 329 0.45 -3.48 -20.84
N TRP A 330 0.28 -2.53 -19.92
CA TRP A 330 1.39 -1.87 -19.23
C TRP A 330 2.21 -2.85 -18.39
N ASP A 331 1.56 -3.76 -17.66
CA ASP A 331 2.23 -4.73 -16.77
C ASP A 331 3.03 -5.73 -17.61
N ARG A 332 2.43 -6.27 -18.67
CA ARG A 332 3.09 -7.20 -19.62
C ARG A 332 4.30 -6.56 -20.29
N GLU A 333 4.20 -5.29 -20.70
CA GLU A 333 5.34 -4.56 -21.27
C GLU A 333 6.41 -4.20 -20.26
N SER A 334 6.06 -4.09 -18.97
CA SER A 334 7.00 -3.83 -17.89
C SER A 334 7.80 -5.09 -17.53
N GLU A 335 7.14 -6.25 -17.46
CA GLU A 335 7.79 -7.55 -17.24
C GLU A 335 8.71 -7.97 -18.40
N ALA A 336 8.30 -7.75 -19.66
CA ALA A 336 9.12 -8.07 -20.83
C ALA A 336 10.44 -7.26 -20.93
N VAL A 337 10.57 -6.18 -20.16
CA VAL A 337 11.79 -5.34 -20.09
C VAL A 337 12.68 -5.70 -18.90
N GLU A 338 12.14 -6.29 -17.84
CA GLU A 338 12.95 -6.79 -16.71
C GLU A 338 13.61 -8.15 -17.02
N GLY A 339 13.07 -8.90 -17.99
CA GLY A 339 13.61 -10.19 -18.43
C GLY A 339 14.67 -10.17 -19.55
N ALA A 340 15.13 -9.00 -20.02
CA ALA A 340 16.06 -8.86 -21.15
C ALA A 340 17.25 -7.94 -20.85
#